data_AF-A0A8T6MBG4-F1
#
_entry.id   AF-A0A8T6MBG4-F1
#
_cell.length_a   1.000
_cell.length_b   1.000
_cell.length_c   1.000
_cell.angle_alpha   90.00
_cell.angle_beta   90.00
_cell.angle_gamma   90.00
#
_symmetry.space_group_name_H-M   'P 1'
#
loop_
_entity.id
_entity.type
_entity.pdbx_description
1 polymer ?
#
loop_
_entity_poly.entity_id
_entity_poly.type
_entity_poly.pdbx_seq_one_letter_code
_entity_poly.pdbx_strand_id
1 'polypeptide(L)'
;MADKKSDLTTISFINTKSIKKKAAIPVSKKKFSIINYFKDNKQTLLKNLKYFFLAAFGVLFSLLLSILIFPENIGLFTIILTTLFLMPQIYKQSKYSQLLFGRSKKIEHKGISMVEMSVPKKTNFLRFNQLYDENKDLVDLFLIFFLGVFLTVMLFILIAPFEVSSNAFSTIGWDNNLVPSKDIGFENQDKLIIFKDIFVNNLSVIFVCFLFALIFPSAGILIVVWNAILWGVIFTQYMSLYSLVYNVSFSVVFLAVFWSAIPHIFLEAIGYFFSTIAGIILAISIKTDFKDTDRFFLILKYSIVLLGFAIFFALTGSFFEAYFYDIFKNLFL
;
A
#
# COMPACT_ATOMS: atom_id res chain seq x y z
N MET A 1 62.98 2.67 29.38
CA MET A 1 62.16 2.62 28.16
C MET A 1 60.77 3.11 28.56
N ALA A 2 60.27 4.13 27.89
CA ALA A 2 59.40 5.16 28.45
C ALA A 2 57.91 4.76 28.64
N ASP A 3 57.41 5.07 29.83
CA ASP A 3 56.01 4.99 30.27
C ASP A 3 55.19 6.12 29.65
N LYS A 4 54.18 5.78 28.83
CA LYS A 4 53.31 6.76 28.17
C LYS A 4 51.94 6.75 28.84
N LYS A 5 51.78 7.57 29.89
CA LYS A 5 50.48 7.88 30.50
C LYS A 5 49.59 8.58 29.48
N SER A 6 48.47 7.96 29.13
CA SER A 6 47.42 8.55 28.30
C SER A 6 46.50 9.41 29.16
N ASP A 7 46.45 10.71 28.87
CA ASP A 7 45.56 11.68 29.49
C ASP A 7 44.08 11.30 29.30
N LEU A 8 43.42 11.04 30.42
CA LEU A 8 41.97 10.92 30.52
C LEU A 8 41.36 12.32 30.41
N THR A 9 40.97 12.70 29.19
CA THR A 9 40.14 13.89 28.94
C THR A 9 38.82 13.76 29.67
N THR A 10 38.66 14.60 30.69
CA THR A 10 37.48 14.71 31.55
C THR A 10 36.35 15.34 30.74
N ILE A 11 35.33 14.56 30.40
CA ILE A 11 34.12 15.07 29.74
C ILE A 11 33.29 15.79 30.80
N SER A 12 33.29 17.12 30.78
CA SER A 12 32.47 17.95 31.66
C SER A 12 31.00 17.83 31.30
N PHE A 13 30.19 17.31 32.22
CA PHE A 13 28.73 17.29 32.11
C PHE A 13 28.19 18.73 32.15
N ILE A 14 27.59 19.17 31.04
CA ILE A 14 26.88 20.45 30.97
C ILE A 14 25.62 20.35 31.82
N ASN A 15 25.59 21.13 32.91
CA ASN A 15 24.46 21.23 33.83
C ASN A 15 23.30 21.97 33.15
N THR A 16 22.27 21.24 32.71
CA THR A 16 21.09 21.73 31.98
C THR A 16 20.02 22.34 32.91
N LYS A 17 20.43 23.12 33.91
CA LYS A 17 19.49 23.93 34.70
C LYS A 17 19.25 25.28 34.01
N SER A 18 18.12 25.36 33.29
CA SER A 18 17.34 26.58 32.92
C SER A 18 16.88 26.64 31.46
N ILE A 19 16.27 25.57 30.94
CA ILE A 19 15.48 25.68 29.72
C ILE A 19 14.17 26.39 30.07
N LYS A 20 14.11 27.71 29.85
CA LYS A 20 12.87 28.51 29.88
C LYS A 20 11.86 27.84 28.94
N LYS A 21 10.73 27.36 29.49
CA LYS A 21 9.57 26.87 28.72
C LYS A 21 9.11 28.00 27.78
N LYS A 22 9.47 27.92 26.49
CA LYS A 22 8.83 28.74 25.46
C LYS A 22 7.34 28.39 25.45
N ALA A 23 6.50 29.42 25.53
CA ALA A 23 5.05 29.30 25.48
C ALA A 23 4.63 28.47 24.26
N ALA A 24 3.73 27.52 24.48
CA ALA A 24 3.20 26.67 23.43
C ALA A 24 2.53 27.54 22.36
N ILE A 25 3.02 27.48 21.13
CA ILE A 25 2.40 28.13 19.98
C ILE A 25 1.01 27.53 19.82
N PRO A 26 -0.07 28.33 19.80
CA PRO A 26 -1.41 27.81 19.60
C PRO A 26 -1.50 27.13 18.24
N VAL A 27 -1.75 25.82 18.26
CA VAL A 27 -1.97 25.02 17.05
C VAL A 27 -3.27 25.51 16.43
N SER A 28 -3.17 26.43 15.47
CA SER A 28 -4.32 26.88 14.69
C SER A 28 -4.93 25.65 14.01
N LYS A 29 -6.23 25.41 14.21
CA LYS A 29 -7.00 24.36 13.52
C LYS A 29 -7.00 24.64 12.01
N LYS A 30 -5.95 24.22 11.30
CA LYS A 30 -5.89 24.28 9.84
C LYS A 30 -6.96 23.33 9.31
N LYS A 31 -7.98 23.88 8.65
CA LYS A 31 -9.01 23.10 7.96
C LYS A 31 -8.31 22.20 6.94
N PHE A 32 -8.44 20.87 7.09
CA PHE A 32 -7.92 19.93 6.11
C PHE A 32 -8.69 20.12 4.80
N SER A 33 -8.00 20.58 3.77
CA SER A 33 -8.52 20.69 2.41
C SER A 33 -7.66 19.81 1.53
N ILE A 34 -8.30 18.92 0.76
CA ILE A 34 -7.63 18.03 -0.20
C ILE A 34 -6.74 18.84 -1.14
N ILE A 35 -7.19 20.04 -1.55
CA ILE A 35 -6.45 20.95 -2.42
C ILE A 35 -5.16 21.44 -1.76
N ASN A 36 -5.19 21.76 -0.46
CA ASN A 36 -4.00 22.16 0.28
C ASN A 36 -3.03 20.99 0.46
N TYR A 37 -3.53 19.76 0.62
CA TYR A 37 -2.68 18.57 0.68
C TYR A 37 -1.87 18.39 -0.61
N PHE A 38 -2.50 18.46 -1.79
CA PHE A 38 -1.78 18.35 -3.07
C PHE A 38 -0.80 19.50 -3.29
N LYS A 39 -1.17 20.73 -2.90
CA LYS A 39 -0.30 21.90 -3.03
C LYS A 39 0.94 21.78 -2.14
N ASP A 40 0.75 21.39 -0.88
CA ASP A 40 1.83 21.26 0.11
C ASP A 40 2.73 20.04 -0.16
N ASN A 41 2.23 19.02 -0.88
CA ASN A 41 2.98 17.81 -1.22
C ASN A 41 3.43 17.72 -2.70
N LYS A 42 3.32 18.78 -3.49
CA LYS A 42 3.64 18.77 -4.94
C LYS A 42 5.06 18.27 -5.23
N GLN A 43 6.06 18.71 -4.45
CA GLN A 43 7.44 18.26 -4.62
C GLN A 43 7.62 16.77 -4.29
N THR A 44 6.94 16.27 -3.26
CA THR A 44 6.94 14.85 -2.89
C THR A 44 6.31 14.01 -3.99
N LEU A 45 5.16 14.45 -4.54
CA LEU A 45 4.49 13.81 -5.66
C LEU A 45 5.37 13.72 -6.91
N LEU A 46 5.98 14.83 -7.33
CA LEU A 46 6.90 14.85 -8.48
C LEU A 46 8.13 13.97 -8.25
N LYS A 47 8.71 14.00 -7.03
CA LYS A 47 9.83 13.13 -6.66
C LYS A 47 9.44 11.66 -6.72
N ASN A 48 8.17 11.34 -6.51
CA ASN A 48 7.68 9.97 -6.50
C ASN A 48 7.21 9.48 -7.89
N LEU A 49 7.03 10.34 -8.90
CA LEU A 49 6.71 9.93 -10.27
C LEU A 49 7.73 8.94 -10.85
N LYS A 50 9.00 9.03 -10.44
CA LYS A 50 10.02 8.03 -10.83
C LYS A 50 9.63 6.60 -10.44
N TYR A 51 8.95 6.42 -9.30
CA TYR A 51 8.49 5.11 -8.83
C TYR A 51 7.28 4.62 -9.63
N PHE A 52 6.43 5.55 -10.08
CA PHE A 52 5.35 5.23 -11.02
C PHE A 52 5.92 4.69 -12.34
N PHE A 53 6.85 5.42 -12.96
CA PHE A 53 7.48 4.97 -14.21
C PHE A 53 8.31 3.70 -14.03
N LEU A 54 8.94 3.52 -12.86
CA LEU A 54 9.63 2.27 -12.51
C LEU A 54 8.65 1.10 -12.48
N ALA A 55 7.47 1.26 -11.88
CA ALA A 55 6.43 0.24 -11.86
C ALA A 55 5.87 -0.05 -13.26
N ALA A 56 5.58 0.99 -14.03
CA ALA A 56 5.11 0.84 -15.41
C ALA A 56 6.13 0.08 -16.28
N PHE A 57 7.40 0.50 -16.25
CA PHE A 57 8.47 -0.18 -16.96
C PHE A 57 8.65 -1.62 -16.47
N GLY A 58 8.62 -1.84 -15.16
CA GLY A 58 8.72 -3.16 -14.54
C GLY A 58 7.65 -4.13 -15.05
N VAL A 59 6.40 -3.67 -15.16
CA VAL A 59 5.29 -4.49 -15.69
C VAL A 59 5.46 -4.78 -17.17
N LEU A 60 5.76 -3.78 -18.00
CA LEU A 60 5.95 -3.99 -19.45
C LEU A 60 7.09 -4.95 -19.73
N PHE A 61 8.21 -4.80 -19.03
CA PHE A 61 9.36 -5.68 -19.14
C PHE A 61 9.02 -7.11 -18.68
N SER A 62 8.33 -7.24 -17.55
CA SER A 62 7.90 -8.54 -17.02
C SER A 62 6.89 -9.24 -17.92
N LEU A 63 5.98 -8.49 -18.53
CA LEU A 63 4.98 -9.00 -19.46
C LEU A 63 5.63 -9.50 -20.74
N LEU A 64 6.56 -8.72 -21.31
CA LEU A 64 7.34 -9.13 -22.49
C LEU A 64 8.12 -10.42 -22.21
N LEU A 65 8.83 -10.49 -21.08
CA LEU A 65 9.56 -11.70 -20.70
C LEU A 65 8.62 -12.90 -20.48
N SER A 66 7.46 -12.68 -19.86
CA SER A 66 6.49 -13.75 -19.61
C SER A 66 5.90 -14.30 -20.90
N ILE A 67 5.60 -13.43 -21.88
CA ILE A 67 5.15 -13.86 -23.22
C ILE A 67 6.22 -14.73 -23.91
N LEU A 68 7.49 -14.36 -23.80
CA LEU A 68 8.59 -15.06 -24.48
C LEU A 68 8.97 -16.38 -23.82
N ILE A 69 8.99 -16.43 -22.48
CA ILE A 69 9.54 -17.55 -21.72
C ILE A 69 8.45 -18.50 -21.21
N PHE A 70 7.27 -17.95 -20.86
CA PHE A 70 6.19 -18.69 -20.18
C PHE A 70 4.83 -18.48 -20.86
N PRO A 71 4.67 -18.84 -22.14
CA PRO A 71 3.46 -18.54 -22.92
C PRO A 71 2.18 -19.18 -22.35
N GLU A 72 2.30 -20.26 -21.56
CA GLU A 72 1.16 -20.94 -20.92
C GLU A 72 0.64 -20.19 -19.67
N ASN A 73 1.46 -19.35 -19.04
CA ASN A 73 1.17 -18.76 -17.72
C ASN A 73 1.60 -17.29 -17.65
N ILE A 74 1.40 -16.54 -18.73
CA ILE A 74 1.90 -15.16 -18.91
C ILE A 74 1.56 -14.27 -17.71
N GLY A 75 0.31 -14.30 -17.24
CA GLY A 75 -0.18 -13.43 -16.19
C GLY A 75 0.48 -13.68 -14.84
N LEU A 76 0.56 -14.95 -14.43
CA LEU A 76 1.21 -15.36 -13.18
C LEU A 76 2.70 -14.96 -13.18
N PHE A 77 3.42 -15.23 -14.27
CA PHE A 77 4.83 -14.87 -14.36
C PHE A 77 5.04 -13.36 -14.44
N THR A 78 4.12 -12.61 -15.05
CA THR A 78 4.15 -11.14 -15.05
C THR A 78 4.07 -10.60 -13.63
N ILE A 79 3.19 -11.15 -12.78
CA ILE A 79 3.10 -10.78 -11.35
C ILE A 79 4.40 -11.07 -10.62
N ILE A 80 4.96 -12.29 -10.77
CA ILE A 80 6.18 -12.71 -10.09
C ILE A 80 7.37 -11.85 -10.51
N LEU A 81 7.59 -11.66 -11.81
CA LEU A 81 8.71 -10.89 -12.34
C LEU A 81 8.59 -9.40 -11.97
N THR A 82 7.38 -8.83 -12.01
CA THR A 82 7.15 -7.44 -11.58
C THR A 82 7.45 -7.28 -10.09
N THR A 83 7.03 -8.25 -9.27
CA THR A 83 7.34 -8.30 -7.83
C THR A 83 8.85 -8.29 -7.60
N LEU A 84 9.59 -9.17 -8.28
CA LEU A 84 11.05 -9.25 -8.18
C LEU A 84 11.72 -7.96 -8.64
N PHE A 85 11.20 -7.31 -9.67
CA PHE A 85 11.70 -6.03 -10.18
C PHE A 85 11.53 -4.89 -9.16
N LEU A 86 10.39 -4.82 -8.47
CA LEU A 86 10.07 -3.76 -7.50
C LEU A 86 10.64 -4.01 -6.10
N MET A 87 10.93 -5.27 -5.78
CA MET A 87 11.41 -5.76 -4.49
C MET A 87 12.58 -4.95 -3.89
N PRO A 88 13.65 -4.59 -4.63
CA PRO A 88 14.78 -3.86 -4.06
C PRO A 88 14.41 -2.50 -3.47
N GLN A 89 13.45 -1.79 -4.07
CA GLN A 89 13.01 -0.48 -3.57
C GLN A 89 12.22 -0.60 -2.27
N ILE A 90 11.33 -1.60 -2.20
CA ILE A 90 10.56 -1.88 -0.98
C ILE A 90 11.49 -2.28 0.14
N TYR A 91 12.44 -3.20 -0.10
CA TYR A 91 13.39 -3.63 0.91
C TYR A 91 14.22 -2.45 1.47
N LYS A 92 14.70 -1.56 0.59
CA LYS A 92 15.46 -0.37 0.99
C LYS A 92 14.62 0.55 1.87
N GLN A 93 13.38 0.85 1.49
CA GLN A 93 12.52 1.76 2.24
C GLN A 93 12.08 1.15 3.57
N SER A 94 11.73 -0.14 3.58
CA SER A 94 11.30 -0.85 4.79
C SER A 94 12.38 -0.92 5.85
N LYS A 95 13.64 -1.14 5.45
CA LYS A 95 14.78 -1.11 6.38
C LYS A 95 14.94 0.28 7.01
N TYR A 96 14.75 1.34 6.23
CA TYR A 96 14.79 2.71 6.74
C TYR A 96 13.66 2.97 7.75
N SER A 97 12.43 2.60 7.41
CA SER A 97 11.27 2.74 8.30
C SER A 97 11.43 1.97 9.61
N GLN A 98 11.94 0.73 9.58
CA GLN A 98 12.17 -0.05 10.80
C GLN A 98 13.23 0.57 11.72
N LEU A 99 14.30 1.13 11.15
CA LEU A 99 15.37 1.76 11.94
C LEU A 99 14.90 3.05 12.64
N LEU A 100 13.98 3.79 12.01
CA LEU A 100 13.43 5.02 12.56
C LEU A 100 12.26 4.81 13.53
N PHE A 101 11.73 3.59 13.57
CA PHE A 101 10.57 3.27 14.40
C PHE A 101 10.84 3.59 15.88
N GLY A 102 9.97 4.44 16.45
CA GLY A 102 10.07 4.89 17.84
C GLY A 102 11.33 5.71 18.15
N ARG A 103 12.03 6.26 17.16
CA ARG A 103 13.35 6.90 17.32
C ARG A 103 13.55 8.17 16.51
N SER A 104 12.51 8.86 16.06
CA SER A 104 12.74 10.14 15.38
C SER A 104 11.84 11.23 15.93
N LYS A 105 12.43 12.08 16.78
CA LYS A 105 11.91 13.42 17.01
C LYS A 105 12.80 14.39 16.26
N LYS A 106 12.25 15.08 15.27
CA LYS A 106 12.95 16.19 14.62
C LYS A 106 13.01 17.33 15.63
N ILE A 107 14.21 17.66 16.09
CA ILE A 107 14.45 18.76 17.02
C ILE A 107 15.26 19.80 16.27
N GLU A 108 14.69 20.99 16.15
CA GLU A 108 15.46 22.15 15.74
C GLU A 108 16.16 22.73 16.95
N HIS A 109 17.48 22.66 16.96
CA HIS A 109 18.30 23.35 17.94
C HIS A 109 19.24 24.29 17.20
N LYS A 110 19.05 25.61 17.41
CA LYS A 110 19.89 26.67 16.83
C LYS A 110 19.97 26.63 15.28
N GLY A 111 18.85 26.35 14.60
CA GLY A 111 18.80 26.31 13.14
C GLY A 111 19.36 25.03 12.50
N ILE A 112 19.82 24.07 13.31
CA ILE A 112 20.22 22.74 12.85
C ILE A 112 19.07 21.78 13.16
N SER A 113 18.55 21.12 12.13
CA SER A 113 17.58 20.04 12.30
C SER A 113 18.32 18.75 12.66
N MET A 114 18.21 18.30 13.91
CA MET A 114 18.70 17.01 14.35
C MET A 114 17.54 16.02 14.52
N VAL A 115 17.81 14.74 14.31
CA VAL A 115 16.86 13.66 14.60
C VAL A 115 17.30 13.04 15.92
N GLU A 116 16.61 13.37 17.02
CA GLU A 116 16.85 12.73 18.30
C GLU A 116 16.14 11.38 18.35
N MET A 117 16.89 10.33 18.69
CA MET A 117 16.35 9.00 18.93
C MET A 117 15.77 8.89 20.32
N SER A 118 14.50 9.26 20.48
CA SER A 118 13.76 9.10 21.74
C SER A 118 12.71 8.00 21.64
N VAL A 119 12.87 6.91 22.40
CA VAL A 119 11.81 5.90 22.58
C VAL A 119 10.60 6.57 23.25
N PRO A 120 9.42 6.60 22.61
CA PRO A 120 8.26 7.24 23.19
C PRO A 120 7.86 6.54 24.49
N LYS A 121 8.04 7.24 25.63
CA LYS A 121 7.70 6.73 26.98
C LYS A 121 6.19 6.50 27.19
N LYS A 122 5.33 7.01 26.30
CA LYS A 122 3.87 6.81 26.34
C LYS A 122 3.37 6.29 24.99
N THR A 123 2.81 5.09 25.02
CA THR A 123 2.36 4.29 23.89
C THR A 123 0.93 4.66 23.47
N ASN A 124 0.72 5.87 22.94
CA ASN A 124 -0.57 6.21 22.33
C ASN A 124 -0.62 5.73 20.86
N PHE A 125 -0.38 4.42 20.64
CA PHE A 125 -0.32 3.81 19.31
C PHE A 125 -1.64 3.87 18.52
N LEU A 126 -2.75 4.26 19.16
CA LEU A 126 -4.09 4.23 18.59
C LEU A 126 -4.45 5.45 17.73
N ARG A 127 -3.55 6.42 17.55
CA ARG A 127 -3.85 7.61 16.74
C ARG A 127 -3.56 7.34 15.27
N PHE A 128 -4.60 7.26 14.45
CA PHE A 128 -4.51 7.07 12.99
C PHE A 128 -3.50 7.99 12.33
N ASN A 129 -3.57 9.30 12.61
CA ASN A 129 -2.65 10.28 12.02
C ASN A 129 -1.18 9.95 12.32
N GLN A 130 -0.89 9.48 13.53
CA GLN A 130 0.47 9.12 13.91
C GLN A 130 0.95 7.87 13.16
N LEU A 131 0.09 6.85 13.02
CA LEU A 131 0.43 5.64 12.27
C LEU A 131 0.63 5.94 10.78
N TYR A 132 -0.21 6.76 10.19
CA TYR A 132 -0.02 7.17 8.80
C TYR A 132 1.28 7.96 8.67
N ASP A 133 1.54 8.96 9.52
CA ASP A 133 2.76 9.77 9.45
C ASP A 133 4.04 8.92 9.62
N GLU A 134 4.02 7.91 10.50
CA GLU A 134 5.15 7.00 10.73
C GLU A 134 5.41 6.04 9.56
N ASN A 135 4.38 5.69 8.78
CA ASN A 135 4.50 4.76 7.64
C ASN A 135 4.31 5.44 6.28
N LYS A 136 4.18 6.76 6.23
CA LYS A 136 3.75 7.50 5.05
C LYS A 136 4.60 7.17 3.83
N ASP A 137 5.92 7.12 3.98
CA ASP A 137 6.81 6.85 2.86
C ASP A 137 6.58 5.46 2.24
N LEU A 138 6.28 4.44 3.07
CA LEU A 138 5.95 3.09 2.58
C LEU A 138 4.57 3.06 1.95
N VAL A 139 3.57 3.67 2.58
CA VAL A 139 2.20 3.74 2.05
C VAL A 139 2.19 4.46 0.70
N ASP A 140 2.87 5.61 0.59
CA ASP A 140 3.00 6.37 -0.65
C ASP A 140 3.74 5.55 -1.72
N LEU A 141 4.78 4.81 -1.35
CA LEU A 141 5.51 3.93 -2.29
C LEU A 141 4.62 2.79 -2.80
N PHE A 142 3.89 2.10 -1.92
CA PHE A 142 2.94 1.05 -2.29
C PHE A 142 1.83 1.58 -3.18
N LEU A 143 1.23 2.73 -2.84
CA LEU A 143 0.19 3.36 -3.63
C LEU A 143 0.67 3.70 -5.04
N ILE A 144 1.89 4.25 -5.17
CA ILE A 144 2.44 4.66 -6.46
C ILE A 144 2.81 3.45 -7.31
N PHE A 145 3.33 2.38 -6.70
CA PHE A 145 3.54 1.10 -7.38
C PHE A 145 2.21 0.48 -7.82
N PHE A 146 1.20 0.46 -6.95
CA PHE A 146 -0.14 -0.03 -7.28
C PHE A 146 -0.70 0.72 -8.49
N LEU A 147 -0.71 2.05 -8.48
CA LEU A 147 -1.20 2.87 -9.59
C LEU A 147 -0.38 2.69 -10.87
N GLY A 148 0.94 2.58 -10.75
CA GLY A 148 1.82 2.35 -11.90
C GLY A 148 1.55 1.01 -12.58
N VAL A 149 1.41 -0.06 -11.80
CA VAL A 149 1.06 -1.39 -12.30
C VAL A 149 -0.34 -1.38 -12.91
N PHE A 150 -1.32 -0.90 -12.15
CA PHE A 150 -2.72 -0.83 -12.51
C PHE A 150 -2.95 -0.13 -13.86
N LEU A 151 -2.48 1.12 -13.98
CA LEU A 151 -2.68 1.91 -15.20
C LEU A 151 -1.93 1.32 -16.40
N THR A 152 -0.77 0.72 -16.18
CA THR A 152 -0.01 0.09 -17.27
C THR A 152 -0.72 -1.15 -17.81
N VAL A 153 -1.28 -1.99 -16.95
CA VAL A 153 -2.10 -3.14 -17.36
C VAL A 153 -3.33 -2.68 -18.11
N MET A 154 -4.03 -1.66 -17.60
CA MET A 154 -5.18 -1.10 -18.31
C MET A 154 -4.81 -0.62 -19.73
N LEU A 155 -3.75 0.19 -19.84
CA LEU A 155 -3.30 0.72 -21.13
C LEU A 155 -2.85 -0.40 -22.08
N PHE A 156 -2.15 -1.42 -21.56
CA PHE A 156 -1.78 -2.58 -22.36
C PHE A 156 -3.00 -3.28 -22.94
N ILE A 157 -4.02 -3.57 -22.13
CA ILE A 157 -5.25 -4.25 -22.60
C ILE A 157 -6.03 -3.40 -23.59
N LEU A 158 -6.08 -2.08 -23.41
CA LEU A 158 -6.78 -1.18 -24.33
C LEU A 158 -6.10 -1.07 -25.70
N ILE A 159 -4.79 -1.29 -25.77
CA ILE A 159 -4.00 -1.16 -27.00
C ILE A 159 -3.80 -2.52 -27.69
N ALA A 160 -3.65 -3.59 -26.91
CA ALA A 160 -3.39 -4.93 -27.43
C ALA A 160 -4.64 -5.53 -28.09
N PRO A 161 -4.47 -6.40 -29.11
CA PRO A 161 -5.57 -7.23 -29.60
C PRO A 161 -6.18 -8.06 -28.47
N PHE A 162 -7.50 -8.24 -28.51
CA PHE A 162 -8.26 -8.90 -27.44
C PHE A 162 -7.73 -10.31 -27.15
N GLU A 163 -7.37 -11.06 -28.19
CA GLU A 163 -6.82 -12.42 -28.08
C GLU A 163 -5.51 -12.43 -27.31
N VAL A 164 -4.65 -11.44 -27.55
CA VAL A 164 -3.35 -11.31 -26.87
C VAL A 164 -3.55 -10.95 -25.41
N SER A 165 -4.37 -9.94 -25.10
CA SER A 165 -4.64 -9.55 -23.71
C SER A 165 -5.36 -10.65 -22.93
N SER A 166 -6.32 -11.33 -23.56
CA SER A 166 -7.09 -12.39 -22.91
C SER A 166 -6.25 -13.62 -22.63
N ASN A 167 -5.37 -14.01 -23.55
CA ASN A 167 -4.41 -15.07 -23.29
C ASN A 167 -3.38 -14.68 -22.24
N ALA A 168 -2.95 -13.41 -22.23
CA ALA A 168 -1.96 -12.93 -21.26
C ALA A 168 -2.46 -13.03 -19.82
N PHE A 169 -3.76 -12.82 -19.57
CA PHE A 169 -4.30 -12.73 -18.21
C PHE A 169 -5.29 -13.84 -17.82
N SER A 170 -5.47 -14.87 -18.66
CA SER A 170 -6.39 -16.00 -18.39
C SER A 170 -6.12 -16.73 -17.07
N THR A 171 -4.88 -16.78 -16.60
CA THR A 171 -4.52 -17.57 -15.40
C THR A 171 -4.65 -16.81 -14.06
N ILE A 172 -5.00 -15.52 -14.07
CA ILE A 172 -5.05 -14.69 -12.84
C ILE A 172 -6.42 -14.82 -12.11
N GLY A 173 -7.05 -16.00 -12.16
CA GLY A 173 -8.37 -16.28 -11.56
C GLY A 173 -9.60 -16.07 -12.47
N TRP A 174 -9.48 -16.33 -13.78
CA TRP A 174 -10.44 -15.88 -14.81
C TRP A 174 -11.41 -16.95 -15.31
N ASP A 175 -11.11 -18.23 -15.11
CA ASP A 175 -11.80 -19.31 -15.82
C ASP A 175 -13.33 -19.35 -15.59
N ASN A 176 -13.85 -18.75 -14.50
CA ASN A 176 -15.29 -18.71 -14.20
C ASN A 176 -15.88 -17.31 -13.91
N ASN A 177 -15.06 -16.27 -13.66
CA ASN A 177 -15.54 -14.99 -13.12
C ASN A 177 -15.73 -13.89 -14.18
N LEU A 178 -15.34 -14.17 -15.42
CA LEU A 178 -15.30 -13.17 -16.48
C LEU A 178 -16.54 -13.16 -17.37
N VAL A 179 -17.43 -14.15 -17.23
CA VAL A 179 -18.67 -14.17 -18.00
C VAL A 179 -19.54 -13.04 -17.47
N PRO A 180 -19.72 -11.94 -18.23
CA PRO A 180 -20.44 -10.80 -17.71
C PRO A 180 -21.91 -11.19 -17.53
N SER A 181 -22.43 -11.09 -16.32
CA SER A 181 -23.87 -11.16 -16.08
C SER A 181 -24.54 -9.90 -16.62
N LYS A 182 -25.79 -10.00 -17.09
CA LYS A 182 -26.53 -8.84 -17.56
C LYS A 182 -26.67 -7.80 -16.44
N ASP A 183 -26.87 -8.27 -15.22
CA ASP A 183 -26.98 -7.43 -14.04
C ASP A 183 -25.59 -7.05 -13.54
N ILE A 184 -25.25 -5.76 -13.67
CA ILE A 184 -24.09 -5.16 -13.00
C ILE A 184 -24.53 -4.75 -11.60
N GLY A 185 -23.83 -5.21 -10.57
CA GLY A 185 -24.08 -4.85 -9.17
C GLY A 185 -24.97 -5.84 -8.41
N PHE A 186 -25.68 -5.36 -7.39
CA PHE A 186 -26.27 -6.19 -6.34
C PHE A 186 -27.76 -5.88 -6.07
N GLU A 187 -28.50 -5.35 -7.06
CA GLU A 187 -29.85 -4.76 -6.85
C GLU A 187 -30.93 -5.74 -6.37
N ASN A 188 -30.72 -7.05 -6.49
CA ASN A 188 -31.67 -8.07 -6.04
C ASN A 188 -31.03 -9.10 -5.09
N GLN A 189 -29.90 -8.75 -4.50
CA GLN A 189 -29.13 -9.65 -3.63
C GLN A 189 -29.17 -9.16 -2.18
N ASP A 190 -29.10 -10.09 -1.23
CA ASP A 190 -29.02 -9.76 0.19
C ASP A 190 -27.70 -9.05 0.50
N LYS A 191 -27.79 -7.76 0.84
CA LYS A 191 -26.62 -6.90 1.10
C LYS A 191 -25.73 -7.43 2.22
N LEU A 192 -26.31 -8.11 3.22
CA LEU A 192 -25.55 -8.65 4.34
C LEU A 192 -24.71 -9.86 3.91
N ILE A 193 -25.25 -10.70 3.02
CA ILE A 193 -24.52 -11.85 2.44
C ILE A 193 -23.35 -11.32 1.60
N ILE A 194 -23.62 -10.36 0.71
CA ILE A 194 -22.60 -9.76 -0.15
C ILE A 194 -21.50 -9.08 0.67
N PHE A 195 -21.87 -8.29 1.66
CA PHE A 195 -20.92 -7.69 2.59
C PHE A 195 -20.01 -8.74 3.26
N LYS A 196 -20.61 -9.84 3.75
CA LYS A 196 -19.86 -10.91 4.43
C LYS A 196 -18.90 -11.60 3.46
N ASP A 197 -19.33 -11.90 2.25
CA ASP A 197 -18.52 -12.60 1.25
C ASP A 197 -17.31 -11.73 0.84
N ILE A 198 -17.55 -10.45 0.54
CA ILE A 198 -16.49 -9.48 0.24
C ILE A 198 -15.52 -9.35 1.43
N PHE A 199 -16.05 -9.18 2.64
CA PHE A 199 -15.22 -9.01 3.84
C PHE A 199 -14.36 -10.24 4.15
N VAL A 200 -14.92 -11.45 4.04
CA VAL A 200 -14.17 -12.70 4.28
C VAL A 200 -13.09 -12.91 3.23
N ASN A 201 -13.37 -12.61 1.96
CA ASN A 201 -12.37 -12.63 0.90
C ASN A 201 -11.22 -11.67 1.23
N ASN A 202 -11.54 -10.43 1.57
CA ASN A 202 -10.55 -9.41 1.93
C ASN A 202 -9.74 -9.72 3.17
N LEU A 203 -10.38 -10.29 4.19
CA LEU A 203 -9.69 -10.72 5.40
C LEU A 203 -8.66 -11.82 5.08
N SER A 204 -9.01 -12.74 4.17
CA SER A 204 -8.08 -13.77 3.69
C SER A 204 -6.89 -13.15 2.96
N VAL A 205 -7.12 -12.18 2.08
CA VAL A 205 -6.05 -11.46 1.38
C VAL A 205 -5.15 -10.68 2.35
N ILE A 206 -5.73 -10.00 3.35
CA ILE A 206 -4.98 -9.32 4.41
C ILE A 206 -4.09 -10.29 5.16
N PHE A 207 -4.61 -11.45 5.55
CA PHE A 207 -3.84 -12.44 6.29
C PHE A 207 -2.70 -13.02 5.43
N VAL A 208 -2.96 -13.28 4.15
CA VAL A 208 -1.92 -13.70 3.19
C VAL A 208 -0.86 -12.61 3.03
N CYS A 209 -1.24 -11.33 2.89
CA CYS A 209 -0.28 -10.20 2.84
C CYS A 209 0.64 -10.20 4.06
N PHE A 210 0.05 -10.30 5.26
CA PHE A 210 0.79 -10.30 6.51
C PHE A 210 1.77 -11.48 6.59
N LEU A 211 1.29 -12.70 6.33
CA LEU A 211 2.12 -13.91 6.42
C LEU A 211 3.22 -13.94 5.36
N PHE A 212 2.92 -13.59 4.12
CA PHE A 212 3.93 -13.53 3.06
C PHE A 212 5.00 -12.49 3.38
N ALA A 213 4.60 -11.31 3.85
CA ALA A 213 5.53 -10.28 4.28
C ALA A 213 6.34 -10.69 5.53
N LEU A 214 5.75 -11.48 6.42
CA LEU A 214 6.43 -11.99 7.61
C LEU A 214 7.52 -13.01 7.26
N ILE A 215 7.26 -13.90 6.29
CA ILE A 215 8.20 -14.93 5.84
C ILE A 215 9.23 -14.34 4.88
N PHE A 216 8.77 -13.51 3.94
CA PHE A 216 9.55 -12.90 2.88
C PHE A 216 9.33 -11.37 2.89
N PRO A 217 10.08 -10.62 3.73
CA PRO A 217 9.90 -9.18 3.92
C PRO A 217 9.95 -8.37 2.62
N SER A 218 10.71 -8.86 1.65
CA SER A 218 10.89 -8.22 0.37
C SER A 218 9.78 -8.61 -0.63
N ALA A 219 9.10 -9.75 -0.42
CA ALA A 219 8.04 -10.26 -1.31
C ALA A 219 6.62 -9.83 -0.89
N GLY A 220 6.44 -9.10 0.21
CA GLY A 220 5.13 -8.56 0.59
C GLY A 220 4.46 -7.67 -0.46
N ILE A 221 5.25 -7.13 -1.41
CA ILE A 221 4.75 -6.40 -2.59
C ILE A 221 4.00 -7.29 -3.59
N LEU A 222 4.17 -8.62 -3.53
CA LEU A 222 3.56 -9.57 -4.46
C LEU A 222 2.05 -9.45 -4.51
N ILE A 223 1.40 -9.43 -3.34
CA ILE A 223 -0.07 -9.37 -3.28
C ILE A 223 -0.59 -7.99 -3.72
N VAL A 224 0.19 -6.93 -3.52
CA VAL A 224 -0.14 -5.59 -4.01
C VAL A 224 -0.07 -5.54 -5.54
N VAL A 225 0.98 -6.11 -6.13
CA VAL A 225 1.13 -6.21 -7.59
C VAL A 225 0.02 -7.09 -8.18
N TRP A 226 -0.27 -8.23 -7.56
CA TRP A 226 -1.36 -9.11 -7.96
C TRP A 226 -2.68 -8.35 -8.03
N ASN A 227 -3.07 -7.66 -6.96
CA ASN A 227 -4.32 -6.90 -6.92
C ASN A 227 -4.34 -5.74 -7.92
N ALA A 228 -3.22 -5.04 -8.11
CA ALA A 228 -3.14 -3.98 -9.11
C ALA A 228 -3.35 -4.52 -10.53
N ILE A 229 -2.76 -5.67 -10.86
CA ILE A 229 -3.00 -6.34 -12.14
C ILE A 229 -4.45 -6.76 -12.24
N LEU A 230 -4.99 -7.50 -11.25
CA LEU A 230 -6.37 -7.98 -11.23
C LEU A 230 -7.38 -6.86 -11.52
N TRP A 231 -7.29 -5.74 -10.79
CA TRP A 231 -8.17 -4.59 -11.02
C TRP A 231 -7.96 -3.95 -12.40
N GLY A 232 -6.72 -3.91 -12.88
CA GLY A 232 -6.41 -3.41 -14.22
C GLY A 232 -7.11 -4.24 -15.30
N VAL A 233 -7.11 -5.56 -15.16
CA VAL A 233 -7.79 -6.46 -16.09
C VAL A 233 -9.31 -6.39 -15.92
N ILE A 234 -9.86 -6.28 -14.70
CA ILE A 234 -11.31 -6.11 -14.47
C ILE A 234 -11.82 -4.84 -15.15
N PHE A 235 -11.19 -3.69 -14.95
CA PHE A 235 -11.72 -2.45 -15.53
C PHE A 235 -11.57 -2.33 -17.04
N THR A 236 -10.73 -3.12 -17.70
CA THR A 236 -10.58 -3.05 -19.16
C THR A 236 -11.16 -4.27 -19.85
N GLN A 237 -10.67 -5.47 -19.54
CA GLN A 237 -11.05 -6.67 -20.26
C GLN A 237 -12.49 -7.10 -19.97
N TYR A 238 -12.91 -7.14 -18.69
CA TYR A 238 -14.30 -7.46 -18.35
C TYR A 238 -15.25 -6.42 -18.96
N MET A 239 -14.92 -5.12 -18.85
CA MET A 239 -15.76 -4.05 -19.38
C MET A 239 -15.85 -4.07 -20.91
N SER A 240 -14.76 -4.43 -21.59
CA SER A 240 -14.73 -4.61 -23.04
C SER A 240 -15.61 -5.79 -23.47
N LEU A 241 -15.53 -6.91 -22.75
CA LEU A 241 -16.36 -8.08 -23.02
C LEU A 241 -17.84 -7.81 -22.74
N TYR A 242 -18.15 -7.15 -21.62
CA TYR A 242 -19.52 -6.72 -21.29
C TYR A 242 -20.09 -5.83 -22.39
N SER A 243 -19.32 -4.82 -22.82
CA SER A 243 -19.69 -3.88 -23.87
C SER A 243 -20.05 -4.61 -25.17
N LEU A 244 -19.24 -5.60 -25.56
CA LEU A 244 -19.47 -6.42 -26.75
C LEU A 244 -20.70 -7.31 -26.63
N VAL A 245 -20.87 -8.02 -25.51
CA VAL A 245 -21.95 -9.00 -25.30
C VAL A 245 -23.31 -8.33 -25.19
N TYR A 246 -23.40 -7.19 -24.51
CA TYR A 246 -24.68 -6.51 -24.24
C TYR A 246 -24.93 -5.29 -25.14
N ASN A 247 -24.04 -5.01 -26.09
CA ASN A 247 -24.13 -3.87 -27.01
C ASN A 247 -24.30 -2.52 -26.28
N VAL A 248 -23.56 -2.34 -25.18
CA VAL A 248 -23.50 -1.09 -24.40
C VAL A 248 -22.16 -0.42 -24.67
N SER A 249 -22.11 0.91 -24.76
CA SER A 249 -20.85 1.63 -24.93
C SER A 249 -19.84 1.32 -23.83
N PHE A 250 -18.60 0.96 -24.20
CA PHE A 250 -17.50 0.70 -23.26
C PHE A 250 -17.35 1.83 -22.24
N SER A 251 -17.38 3.08 -22.67
CA SER A 251 -17.18 4.24 -21.77
C SER A 251 -18.26 4.34 -20.70
N VAL A 252 -19.50 3.96 -21.01
CA VAL A 252 -20.61 3.99 -20.05
C VAL A 252 -20.40 2.93 -18.97
N VAL A 253 -20.16 1.68 -19.39
CA VAL A 253 -19.93 0.56 -18.47
C VAL A 253 -18.66 0.78 -17.64
N PHE A 254 -17.59 1.23 -18.27
CA PHE A 254 -16.33 1.59 -17.61
C PHE A 254 -16.56 2.63 -16.52
N LEU A 255 -17.20 3.76 -16.83
CA LEU A 255 -17.43 4.83 -15.85
C LEU A 255 -18.36 4.35 -14.72
N ALA A 256 -19.41 3.60 -15.04
CA ALA A 256 -20.35 3.06 -14.05
C ALA A 256 -19.64 2.13 -13.05
N VAL A 257 -18.82 1.20 -13.52
CA VAL A 257 -18.12 0.25 -12.64
C VAL A 257 -16.93 0.90 -11.94
N PHE A 258 -16.13 1.68 -12.67
CA PHE A 258 -14.96 2.37 -12.12
C PHE A 258 -15.36 3.31 -10.98
N TRP A 259 -16.36 4.17 -11.19
CA TRP A 259 -16.77 5.12 -10.17
C TRP A 259 -17.36 4.44 -8.92
N SER A 260 -18.10 3.36 -9.12
CA SER A 260 -18.71 2.58 -8.03
C SER A 260 -17.71 1.79 -7.21
N ALA A 261 -16.68 1.25 -7.84
CA ALA A 261 -15.68 0.40 -7.19
C ALA A 261 -14.50 1.18 -6.59
N ILE A 262 -14.15 2.37 -7.09
CA ILE A 262 -13.00 3.17 -6.57
C ILE A 262 -12.98 3.30 -5.04
N PRO A 263 -14.07 3.69 -4.35
CA PRO A 263 -14.03 3.88 -2.90
C PRO A 263 -13.61 2.61 -2.18
N HIS A 264 -14.14 1.48 -2.62
CA HIS A 264 -13.83 0.16 -2.09
C HIS A 264 -12.37 -0.23 -2.37
N ILE A 265 -11.93 -0.19 -3.63
CA ILE A 265 -10.57 -0.56 -4.05
C ILE A 265 -9.51 0.24 -3.28
N PHE A 266 -9.75 1.53 -3.08
CA PHE A 266 -8.81 2.39 -2.37
C PHE A 266 -8.71 2.01 -0.88
N LEU A 267 -9.84 1.73 -0.24
CA LEU A 267 -9.87 1.30 1.16
C LEU A 267 -9.21 -0.08 1.32
N GLU A 268 -9.51 -1.04 0.45
CA GLU A 268 -8.87 -2.35 0.43
C GLU A 268 -7.36 -2.26 0.23
N ALA A 269 -6.90 -1.50 -0.76
CA ALA A 269 -5.49 -1.33 -1.06
C ALA A 269 -4.73 -0.79 0.16
N ILE A 270 -5.28 0.22 0.85
CA ILE A 270 -4.72 0.72 2.11
C ILE A 270 -4.65 -0.38 3.17
N GLY A 271 -5.70 -1.18 3.29
CA GLY A 271 -5.73 -2.34 4.19
C GLY A 271 -4.60 -3.32 3.89
N TYR A 272 -4.41 -3.68 2.63
CA TYR A 272 -3.33 -4.57 2.19
C TYR A 272 -1.95 -3.95 2.45
N PHE A 273 -1.78 -2.64 2.23
CA PHE A 273 -0.52 -1.95 2.50
C PHE A 273 -0.15 -2.01 3.99
N PHE A 274 -1.08 -1.69 4.89
CA PHE A 274 -0.82 -1.77 6.33
C PHE A 274 -0.55 -3.20 6.80
N SER A 275 -1.26 -4.18 6.25
CA SER A 275 -1.02 -5.59 6.55
C SER A 275 0.39 -6.03 6.13
N THR A 276 0.78 -5.69 4.90
CA THR A 276 2.12 -5.94 4.38
C THR A 276 3.18 -5.25 5.22
N ILE A 277 3.01 -3.95 5.53
CA ILE A 277 3.96 -3.19 6.36
C ILE A 277 4.12 -3.82 7.74
N ALA A 278 3.01 -4.25 8.38
CA ALA A 278 3.05 -4.95 9.65
C ALA A 278 3.89 -6.23 9.59
N GLY A 279 3.69 -7.06 8.56
CA GLY A 279 4.48 -8.27 8.35
C GLY A 279 5.97 -7.97 8.12
N ILE A 280 6.30 -6.99 7.28
CA ILE A 280 7.68 -6.60 6.99
C ILE A 280 8.42 -6.11 8.24
N ILE A 281 7.80 -5.18 9.00
CA ILE A 281 8.42 -4.60 10.20
C ILE A 281 8.64 -5.69 11.25
N LEU A 282 7.66 -6.56 11.46
CA LEU A 282 7.77 -7.66 12.41
C LEU A 282 8.87 -8.65 12.01
N ALA A 283 8.96 -9.01 10.73
CA ALA A 283 9.99 -9.91 10.24
C ALA A 283 11.42 -9.36 10.40
N ILE A 284 11.62 -8.08 10.08
CA ILE A 284 12.91 -7.42 10.31
C ILE A 284 13.23 -7.44 11.81
N SER A 285 12.26 -7.13 12.68
CA SER A 285 12.40 -7.14 14.13
C SER A 285 12.73 -8.51 14.72
N ILE A 286 12.12 -9.60 14.21
CA ILE A 286 12.48 -10.98 14.59
C ILE A 286 13.96 -11.24 14.29
N LYS A 287 14.49 -10.67 13.20
CA LYS A 287 15.91 -10.85 12.84
C LYS A 287 16.84 -9.95 13.65
N THR A 288 16.46 -8.70 13.91
CA THR A 288 17.37 -7.68 14.46
C THR A 288 17.25 -7.48 15.96
N ASP A 289 16.05 -7.64 16.51
CA ASP A 289 15.69 -7.18 17.85
C ASP A 289 15.23 -8.30 18.79
N PHE A 290 15.28 -9.57 18.37
CA PHE A 290 14.86 -10.73 19.18
C PHE A 290 15.58 -10.85 20.53
N LYS A 291 16.82 -10.33 20.64
CA LYS A 291 17.58 -10.30 21.90
C LYS A 291 17.21 -9.13 22.81
N ASP A 292 16.59 -8.09 22.27
CA ASP A 292 16.11 -6.91 22.99
C ASP A 292 14.60 -7.08 23.20
N THR A 293 14.23 -7.83 24.23
CA THR A 293 12.85 -8.24 24.52
C THR A 293 11.89 -7.05 24.57
N ASP A 294 12.29 -5.95 25.21
CA ASP A 294 11.45 -4.75 25.34
C ASP A 294 11.15 -4.13 23.98
N ARG A 295 12.19 -4.00 23.13
CA ARG A 295 12.03 -3.48 21.77
C ARG A 295 11.22 -4.41 20.90
N PHE A 296 11.48 -5.71 20.97
CA PHE A 296 10.73 -6.72 20.21
C PHE A 296 9.24 -6.66 20.54
N PHE A 297 8.87 -6.66 21.82
CA PHE A 297 7.46 -6.57 22.22
C PHE A 297 6.80 -5.24 21.83
N LEU A 298 7.56 -4.15 21.82
CA LEU A 298 7.06 -2.87 21.32
C LEU A 298 6.67 -2.96 19.83
N ILE A 299 7.55 -3.54 19.01
CA ILE A 299 7.33 -3.71 17.58
C ILE A 299 6.21 -4.72 17.30
N LEU A 300 6.11 -5.78 18.09
CA LEU A 300 5.02 -6.76 17.99
C LEU A 300 3.67 -6.09 18.26
N LYS A 301 3.53 -5.32 19.36
CA LYS A 301 2.30 -4.57 19.67
C LYS A 301 1.95 -3.60 18.55
N TYR A 302 2.93 -2.90 18.02
CA TYR A 302 2.74 -1.98 16.90
C TYR A 302 2.25 -2.70 15.62
N SER A 303 2.84 -3.84 15.28
CA SER A 303 2.43 -4.65 14.12
C SER A 303 0.99 -5.15 14.28
N ILE A 304 0.57 -5.53 15.49
CA ILE A 304 -0.82 -5.88 15.80
C ILE A 304 -1.75 -4.68 15.59
N VAL A 305 -1.34 -3.48 16.02
CA VAL A 305 -2.13 -2.26 15.80
C VAL A 305 -2.27 -1.98 14.30
N LEU A 306 -1.20 -2.06 13.51
CA LEU A 306 -1.26 -1.91 12.05
C LEU A 306 -2.20 -2.93 11.40
N LEU A 307 -2.18 -4.18 11.84
CA LEU A 307 -3.10 -5.22 11.35
C LEU A 307 -4.56 -4.89 11.73
N GLY A 308 -4.81 -4.35 12.93
CA GLY A 308 -6.12 -3.85 13.32
C GLY A 308 -6.62 -2.73 12.41
N PHE A 309 -5.73 -1.82 12.00
CA PHE A 309 -6.06 -0.80 10.99
C PHE A 309 -6.35 -1.40 9.63
N ALA A 310 -5.57 -2.39 9.19
CA ALA A 310 -5.81 -3.09 7.94
C ALA A 310 -7.22 -3.71 7.90
N ILE A 311 -7.62 -4.41 8.96
CA ILE A 311 -8.95 -5.02 9.11
C ILE A 311 -10.05 -3.95 9.10
N PHE A 312 -9.83 -2.83 9.79
CA PHE A 312 -10.78 -1.70 9.78
C PHE A 312 -11.01 -1.17 8.37
N PHE A 313 -9.94 -0.96 7.59
CA PHE A 313 -10.06 -0.51 6.20
C PHE A 313 -10.81 -1.53 5.33
N ALA A 314 -10.51 -2.82 5.46
CA ALA A 314 -11.22 -3.89 4.75
C ALA A 314 -12.71 -3.92 5.07
N LEU A 315 -13.06 -3.76 6.35
CA LEU A 315 -14.43 -3.69 6.83
C LEU A 315 -15.16 -2.51 6.18
N THR A 316 -14.54 -1.33 6.19
CA THR A 316 -15.12 -0.13 5.57
C THR A 316 -15.25 -0.27 4.06
N GLY A 317 -14.25 -0.83 3.36
CA GLY A 317 -14.30 -1.06 1.92
C GLY A 317 -15.42 -2.02 1.54
N SER A 318 -15.56 -3.12 2.26
CA SER A 318 -16.62 -4.12 2.05
C SER A 318 -18.01 -3.52 2.30
N PHE A 319 -18.14 -2.67 3.32
CA PHE A 319 -19.38 -1.93 3.59
C PHE A 319 -19.71 -0.95 2.46
N PHE A 320 -18.72 -0.20 1.98
CA PHE A 320 -18.93 0.74 0.87
C PHE A 320 -19.39 0.02 -0.39
N GLU A 321 -18.77 -1.09 -0.75
CA GLU A 321 -19.17 -1.86 -1.93
C GLU A 321 -20.58 -2.45 -1.77
N ALA A 322 -20.87 -3.16 -0.68
CA ALA A 322 -22.17 -3.82 -0.53
C ALA A 322 -23.36 -2.83 -0.54
N TYR A 323 -23.20 -1.64 0.06
CA TYR A 323 -24.31 -0.71 0.27
C TYR A 323 -24.34 0.49 -0.69
N PHE A 324 -23.20 0.93 -1.24
CA PHE A 324 -23.14 2.13 -2.08
C PHE A 324 -22.82 1.85 -3.54
N TYR A 325 -22.38 0.63 -3.90
CA TYR A 325 -22.01 0.30 -5.28
C TYR A 325 -23.16 0.59 -6.27
N ASP A 326 -24.37 0.07 -6.01
CA ASP A 326 -25.50 0.28 -6.92
C ASP A 326 -25.92 1.74 -7.03
N ILE A 327 -25.82 2.51 -5.94
CA ILE A 327 -26.14 3.94 -5.91
C ILE A 327 -25.23 4.71 -6.87
N PHE A 328 -23.92 4.44 -6.81
CA PHE A 328 -22.95 5.11 -7.69
C PHE A 328 -23.04 4.63 -9.13
N LYS A 329 -23.32 3.36 -9.34
CA LYS A 329 -23.45 2.74 -10.67
C LYS A 329 -24.60 3.38 -11.46
N ASN A 330 -25.74 3.58 -10.81
CA ASN A 330 -26.95 4.16 -11.40
C ASN A 330 -26.86 5.67 -11.69
N LEU A 331 -25.72 6.31 -11.44
CA LEU A 331 -25.46 7.68 -11.91
C LEU A 331 -25.05 7.71 -13.39
N PHE A 332 -24.68 6.56 -13.97
CA PHE A 332 -24.13 6.44 -15.32
C PHE A 332 -24.94 5.52 -16.24
N LEU A 333 -25.73 4.60 -15.68
CA LEU A 333 -26.72 3.75 -16.37
C LEU A 333 -28.10 4.37 -16.25
#